data_AF-A0A1I6FGG6-F1
#
_entry.id   AF-A0A1I6FGG6-F1
#
_cell.length_a   1.000
_cell.length_b   1.000
_cell.length_c   1.000
_cell.angle_alpha   90.00
_cell.angle_beta   90.00
_cell.angle_gamma   90.00
#
_symmetry.space_group_name_H-M   'P 1'
#
loop_
_entity.id
_entity.type
_entity.pdbx_description
1 polymer ?
#
loop_
_entity_poly.entity_id
_entity_poly.type
_entity_poly.pdbx_seq_one_letter_code
_entity_poly.pdbx_strand_id
1 'polypeptide(L)'
;MNALRLAVLATALGLSGCAMAGPPVKTIEPFVVPSTTPADTPACRLFDPADLTEHKFYNGYANASSCFWLSDDSGPLSISLRDRSTPEQYLAKPDGLKTSPITVGGHSGLLAENSKGPGTCGVVLTHPGGIAAAEVLTDAGGRSCEIAQAVMKVIEPKLS
;
A
#
# COMPACT_ATOMS: atom_id res chain seq x y z
N MET A 1 44.13 -27.67 -36.01
CA MET A 1 43.59 -27.41 -37.35
C MET A 1 42.17 -27.95 -37.43
N ASN A 2 41.22 -27.06 -37.70
CA ASN A 2 39.86 -27.19 -38.26
C ASN A 2 39.27 -28.61 -38.35
N ALA A 3 38.19 -28.93 -37.62
CA ALA A 3 36.80 -28.54 -37.90
C ALA A 3 36.23 -29.19 -39.18
N LEU A 4 35.37 -30.20 -38.98
CA LEU A 4 33.99 -30.32 -39.47
C LEU A 4 33.63 -31.81 -39.55
N ARG A 5 32.46 -32.18 -38.99
CA ARG A 5 31.37 -32.80 -39.76
C ARG A 5 30.14 -33.00 -38.87
N LEU A 6 29.03 -32.44 -39.34
CA LEU A 6 27.69 -32.78 -38.90
C LEU A 6 27.45 -34.29 -39.02
N ALA A 7 26.81 -34.88 -38.02
CA ALA A 7 26.01 -36.08 -38.18
C ALA A 7 24.78 -35.97 -37.27
N VAL A 8 23.67 -35.62 -37.91
CA VAL A 8 22.31 -35.93 -37.45
C VAL A 8 22.21 -37.45 -37.39
N LEU A 9 21.71 -38.03 -36.29
CA LEU A 9 20.64 -39.03 -36.33
C LEU A 9 20.18 -39.39 -34.91
N ALA A 10 18.86 -39.30 -34.75
CA ALA A 10 18.11 -39.64 -33.54
C ALA A 10 18.18 -41.14 -33.21
N THR A 11 18.28 -41.44 -31.92
CA THR A 11 17.72 -42.65 -31.30
C THR A 11 16.94 -42.17 -30.07
N ALA A 12 15.63 -42.09 -30.20
CA ALA A 12 14.69 -43.15 -29.83
C ALA A 12 14.51 -43.26 -28.31
N LEU A 13 13.44 -42.60 -27.85
CA LEU A 13 12.46 -43.07 -26.87
C LEU A 13 12.93 -44.10 -25.83
N GLY A 14 12.92 -43.68 -24.57
CA GLY A 14 13.00 -44.63 -23.47
C GLY A 14 12.88 -44.00 -22.09
N LEU A 15 11.65 -44.05 -21.57
CA LEU A 15 11.32 -44.15 -20.15
C LEU A 15 11.25 -42.85 -19.30
N SER A 16 9.98 -42.49 -19.04
CA SER A 16 9.47 -42.04 -17.75
C SER A 16 10.16 -40.84 -17.10
N GLY A 17 9.75 -39.65 -17.53
CA GLY A 17 9.76 -38.47 -16.69
C GLY A 17 8.47 -37.71 -16.97
N CYS A 18 7.51 -37.75 -16.05
CA CYS A 18 6.36 -36.86 -16.09
C CYS A 18 6.89 -35.43 -16.05
N ALA A 19 7.04 -34.79 -17.22
CA ALA A 19 7.19 -33.35 -17.30
C ALA A 19 5.86 -32.77 -16.85
N MET A 20 5.72 -32.55 -15.54
CA MET A 20 4.75 -31.62 -14.98
C MET A 20 5.01 -30.29 -15.68
N ALA A 21 4.23 -30.00 -16.72
CA ALA A 21 4.13 -28.67 -17.27
C ALA A 21 3.59 -27.80 -16.14
N GLY A 22 4.50 -27.13 -15.42
CA GLY A 22 4.13 -26.11 -14.45
C GLY A 22 3.21 -25.12 -15.15
N PRO A 23 2.14 -24.66 -14.49
CA PRO A 23 1.22 -23.71 -15.10
C PRO A 23 2.02 -22.48 -15.55
N PRO A 24 1.66 -21.86 -16.69
CA PRO A 24 2.36 -20.69 -17.19
C PRO A 24 2.42 -19.65 -16.08
N VAL A 25 3.63 -19.20 -15.76
CA VAL A 25 3.83 -18.04 -14.88
C VAL A 25 3.13 -16.89 -15.59
N LYS A 26 1.94 -16.52 -15.09
CA LYS A 26 1.28 -15.28 -15.50
C LYS A 26 2.25 -14.16 -15.15
N THR A 27 2.80 -13.52 -16.18
CA THR A 27 3.46 -12.22 -16.05
C THR A 27 2.49 -11.31 -15.29
N ILE A 28 2.83 -10.94 -14.06
CA ILE A 28 2.08 -9.94 -13.31
C ILE A 28 2.54 -8.60 -13.85
N GLU A 29 1.81 -8.06 -14.82
CA GLU A 29 1.76 -6.62 -15.04
C GLU A 29 0.28 -6.24 -15.18
N PRO A 30 -0.12 -5.13 -14.54
CA PRO A 30 0.24 -3.86 -15.12
C PRO A 30 1.14 -3.08 -14.18
N PHE A 31 2.22 -2.56 -14.76
CA PHE A 31 2.74 -1.25 -14.41
C PHE A 31 1.54 -0.30 -14.37
N VAL A 32 1.03 0.01 -13.17
CA VAL A 32 -0.03 1.01 -13.03
C VAL A 32 0.64 2.32 -13.37
N VAL A 33 0.45 2.77 -14.61
CA VAL A 33 0.89 4.10 -15.03
C VAL A 33 0.24 5.09 -14.07
N PRO A 34 1.00 5.96 -13.40
CA PRO A 34 0.44 6.99 -12.54
C PRO A 34 -0.67 7.71 -13.29
N SER A 35 -1.90 7.62 -12.77
CA SER A 35 -3.02 8.33 -13.37
C SER A 35 -2.78 9.82 -13.21
N THR A 36 -2.85 10.62 -14.27
CA THR A 36 -2.76 12.08 -14.10
C THR A 36 -4.01 12.67 -13.45
N THR A 37 -5.10 11.91 -13.40
CA THR A 37 -6.37 12.30 -12.77
C THR A 37 -6.55 11.55 -11.45
N PRO A 38 -6.74 12.24 -10.31
CA PRO A 38 -7.09 11.59 -9.04
C PRO A 38 -8.40 10.82 -9.20
N ALA A 39 -8.49 9.62 -8.61
CA ALA A 39 -9.74 8.90 -8.57
C ALA A 39 -10.77 9.66 -7.73
N ASP A 40 -12.01 9.78 -8.20
CA ASP A 40 -13.05 10.54 -7.51
C ASP A 40 -13.83 9.67 -6.50
N THR A 41 -13.16 9.26 -5.42
CA THR A 41 -13.77 8.53 -4.31
C THR A 41 -13.79 9.38 -3.03
N PRO A 42 -14.70 9.13 -2.07
CA PRO A 42 -14.70 9.85 -0.80
C PRO A 42 -13.34 9.84 -0.09
N ALA A 43 -12.61 8.71 -0.14
CA ALA A 43 -11.28 8.60 0.46
C ALA A 43 -10.23 9.46 -0.26
N CYS A 44 -10.28 9.56 -1.59
CA CYS A 44 -9.35 10.40 -2.35
C CYS A 44 -9.61 11.90 -2.15
N ARG A 45 -10.85 12.31 -1.88
CA ARG A 45 -11.20 13.73 -1.62
C ARG A 45 -10.65 14.27 -0.30
N LEU A 46 -10.22 13.40 0.62
CA LEU A 46 -9.68 13.81 1.92
C LEU A 46 -8.28 14.41 1.82
N PHE A 47 -7.51 14.10 0.79
CA PHE A 47 -6.11 14.52 0.70
C PHE A 47 -5.78 15.01 -0.68
N ASP A 48 -5.22 16.22 -0.73
CA ASP A 48 -4.55 16.75 -1.89
C ASP A 48 -3.04 16.73 -1.58
N PRO A 49 -2.19 16.06 -2.40
CA PRO A 49 -0.74 16.13 -2.25
C PRO A 49 -0.17 17.54 -2.15
N ALA A 50 -0.84 18.54 -2.74
CA ALA A 50 -0.43 19.94 -2.63
C ALA A 50 -0.50 20.49 -1.19
N ASP A 51 -1.31 19.88 -0.32
CA ASP A 51 -1.45 20.24 1.09
C ASP A 51 -0.23 19.85 1.94
N LEU A 52 0.68 18.99 1.42
CA LEU A 52 1.84 18.49 2.15
C LEU A 52 3.13 18.59 1.32
N THR A 53 3.69 19.79 1.20
CA THR A 53 4.81 20.09 0.29
C THR A 53 6.15 19.43 0.65
N GLU A 54 6.29 18.94 1.88
CA GLU A 54 7.53 18.30 2.38
C GLU A 54 7.71 16.86 1.89
N HIS A 55 6.65 16.24 1.36
CA HIS A 55 6.65 14.90 0.78
C HIS A 55 5.98 14.91 -0.60
N LYS A 56 6.63 14.35 -1.61
CA LYS A 56 6.08 14.35 -2.97
C LYS A 56 5.21 13.12 -3.19
N PHE A 57 3.90 13.31 -3.10
CA PHE A 57 2.91 12.31 -3.48
C PHE A 57 2.37 12.56 -4.87
N TYR A 58 2.14 11.47 -5.61
CA TYR A 58 1.47 11.49 -6.89
C TYR A 58 0.39 10.40 -6.94
N ASN A 59 -0.58 10.62 -7.83
CA ASN A 59 -1.72 9.72 -7.99
C ASN A 59 -1.26 8.27 -8.24
N GLY A 60 -1.74 7.35 -7.41
CA GLY A 60 -1.66 5.92 -7.67
C GLY A 60 -2.98 5.41 -8.24
N TYR A 61 -3.70 4.64 -7.41
CA TYR A 61 -4.96 4.02 -7.76
C TYR A 61 -5.95 4.15 -6.60
N ALA A 62 -7.20 3.76 -6.80
CA ALA A 62 -8.19 3.74 -5.73
C ALA A 62 -9.05 2.47 -5.82
N ASN A 63 -9.66 2.13 -4.69
CA ASN A 63 -10.76 1.19 -4.62
C ASN A 63 -11.97 1.85 -3.94
N ALA A 64 -13.02 1.07 -3.68
CA ALA A 64 -14.28 1.58 -3.12
C ALA A 64 -14.14 2.34 -1.79
N SER A 65 -13.05 2.11 -1.05
CA SER A 65 -12.92 2.58 0.34
C SER A 65 -11.53 3.13 0.67
N SER A 66 -10.60 3.08 -0.27
CA SER A 66 -9.22 3.52 -0.07
C SER A 66 -8.67 4.21 -1.32
N CYS A 67 -7.87 5.24 -1.10
CA CYS A 67 -7.08 5.94 -2.10
C CYS A 67 -5.60 5.67 -1.87
N PHE A 68 -4.86 5.35 -2.92
CA PHE A 68 -3.45 5.03 -2.86
C PHE A 68 -2.65 6.08 -3.63
N TRP A 69 -1.69 6.66 -2.93
CA TRP A 69 -0.74 7.63 -3.44
C TRP A 69 0.63 6.98 -3.49
N LEU A 70 1.36 7.26 -4.55
CA LEU A 70 2.74 6.84 -4.73
C LEU A 70 3.67 7.99 -4.36
N SER A 71 4.91 7.68 -4.03
CA SER A 71 5.93 8.67 -3.66
C SER A 71 7.31 8.12 -4.01
N ASP A 72 8.19 9.02 -4.44
CA ASP A 72 9.57 8.70 -4.77
C ASP A 72 10.48 8.67 -3.53
N ASP A 73 10.08 9.31 -2.43
CA ASP A 73 10.92 9.62 -1.26
C ASP A 73 10.43 9.01 0.07
N SER A 74 9.17 8.63 0.13
CA SER A 74 8.45 8.34 1.39
C SER A 74 7.71 7.01 1.37
N GLY A 75 7.73 6.32 0.23
CA GLY A 75 6.97 5.11 -0.03
C GLY A 75 5.45 5.34 -0.10
N PRO A 76 4.67 4.30 -0.43
CA PRO A 76 3.26 4.48 -0.75
C PRO A 76 2.44 4.87 0.47
N LEU A 77 1.49 5.78 0.24
CA LEU A 77 0.50 6.25 1.21
C LEU A 77 -0.87 5.69 0.83
N SER A 78 -1.57 5.12 1.80
CA SER A 78 -2.96 4.69 1.68
C SER A 78 -3.84 5.52 2.60
N ILE A 79 -4.89 6.12 2.04
CA ILE A 79 -5.94 6.81 2.80
C ILE A 79 -7.21 5.97 2.72
N SER A 80 -7.76 5.59 3.85
CA SER A 80 -8.94 4.73 3.94
C SER A 80 -10.06 5.41 4.70
N LEU A 81 -11.28 5.23 4.23
CA LEU A 81 -12.51 5.48 4.98
C LEU A 81 -13.22 4.15 5.21
N ARG A 82 -13.68 3.91 6.44
CA ARG A 82 -14.52 2.75 6.75
C ARG A 82 -15.67 3.18 7.64
N ASP A 83 -16.88 2.90 7.17
CA ASP A 83 -18.08 3.16 7.94
C ASP A 83 -18.22 2.15 9.07
N ARG A 84 -18.77 2.60 10.21
CA ARG A 84 -19.17 1.74 11.35
C ARG A 84 -18.08 0.78 11.85
N SER A 85 -16.81 1.12 11.64
CA SER A 85 -15.65 0.36 12.12
C SER A 85 -15.01 1.12 13.28
N THR A 86 -14.43 0.42 14.25
CA THR A 86 -13.53 1.03 15.24
C THR A 86 -12.07 0.96 14.78
N PRO A 87 -11.15 1.78 15.34
CA PRO A 87 -9.73 1.66 15.05
C PRO A 87 -9.16 0.25 15.28
N GLU A 88 -9.58 -0.43 16.34
CA GLU A 88 -9.13 -1.79 16.66
C GLU A 88 -9.64 -2.82 15.65
N GLN A 89 -10.88 -2.68 15.18
CA GLN A 89 -11.45 -3.53 14.15
C GLN A 89 -10.73 -3.33 12.81
N TYR A 90 -10.42 -2.07 12.46
CA TYR A 90 -9.69 -1.74 11.23
C TYR A 90 -8.29 -2.35 11.20
N LEU A 91 -7.56 -2.25 12.32
CA LEU A 91 -6.18 -2.69 12.39
C LEU A 91 -6.03 -4.22 12.42
N ALA A 92 -7.07 -4.98 12.77
CA ALA A 92 -7.10 -6.44 12.81
C ALA A 92 -6.00 -7.13 13.66
N LYS A 93 -5.18 -6.35 14.40
CA LYS A 93 -4.12 -6.79 15.31
C LYS A 93 -3.16 -7.86 14.73
N PRO A 94 -2.44 -7.59 13.63
CA PRO A 94 -1.40 -8.49 13.15
C PRO A 94 -0.27 -8.64 14.18
N ASP A 95 0.47 -9.75 14.07
CA ASP A 95 1.63 -10.01 14.94
C ASP A 95 2.66 -8.87 14.83
N GLY A 96 3.14 -8.39 15.99
CA GLY A 96 4.11 -7.29 16.05
C GLY A 96 3.52 -5.89 15.89
N LEU A 97 2.19 -5.75 15.76
CA LEU A 97 1.52 -4.46 15.81
C LEU A 97 1.75 -3.81 17.19
N LYS A 98 2.22 -2.55 17.17
CA LYS A 98 2.22 -1.70 18.37
C LYS A 98 1.24 -0.58 18.16
N THR A 99 0.38 -0.34 19.15
CA THR A 99 -0.58 0.76 19.10
C THR A 99 -0.39 1.68 20.29
N SER A 100 -0.62 2.97 20.07
CA SER A 100 -0.70 3.98 21.12
C SER A 100 -1.87 4.92 20.85
N PRO A 101 -2.55 5.43 21.89
CA PRO A 101 -3.58 6.44 21.72
C PRO A 101 -2.99 7.70 21.06
N ILE A 102 -3.76 8.32 20.17
CA ILE A 102 -3.40 9.60 19.55
C ILE A 102 -4.64 10.49 19.43
N THR A 103 -4.43 11.79 19.52
CA THR A 103 -5.42 12.82 19.24
C THR A 103 -4.86 13.78 18.20
N VAL A 104 -5.64 14.04 17.15
CA VAL A 104 -5.34 15.03 16.12
C VAL A 104 -6.56 15.92 16.00
N GLY A 105 -6.39 17.23 16.20
CA GLY A 105 -7.50 18.17 16.24
C GLY A 105 -8.60 17.73 17.22
N GLY A 106 -9.83 17.62 16.72
CA GLY A 106 -11.00 17.19 17.50
C GLY A 106 -11.20 15.67 17.56
N HIS A 107 -10.38 14.89 16.86
CA HIS A 107 -10.59 13.46 16.65
C HIS A 107 -9.57 12.62 17.41
N SER A 108 -10.03 11.53 18.04
CA SER A 108 -9.19 10.58 18.77
C SER A 108 -9.12 9.23 18.06
N GLY A 109 -8.02 8.51 18.27
CA GLY A 109 -7.87 7.17 17.74
C GLY A 109 -6.53 6.54 18.10
N LEU A 110 -5.93 5.81 17.15
CA LEU A 110 -4.72 5.02 17.36
C LEU A 110 -3.63 5.38 16.36
N LEU A 111 -2.41 5.56 16.86
CA LEU A 111 -1.18 5.42 16.09
C LEU A 111 -0.77 3.94 16.13
N ALA A 112 -0.49 3.37 14.96
CA ALA A 112 -0.27 1.94 14.75
C ALA A 112 1.04 1.70 14.01
N GLU A 113 2.09 1.33 14.73
CA GLU A 113 3.36 0.89 14.14
C GLU A 113 3.24 -0.54 13.64
N ASN A 114 3.84 -0.82 12.49
CA ASN A 114 3.78 -2.08 11.78
C ASN A 114 2.34 -2.52 11.40
N SER A 115 1.46 -1.56 11.10
CA SER A 115 0.05 -1.82 10.79
C SER A 115 -0.19 -2.79 9.63
N LYS A 116 0.74 -2.87 8.68
CA LYS A 116 0.74 -3.81 7.54
C LYS A 116 2.07 -4.57 7.40
N GLY A 117 2.86 -4.64 8.47
CA GLY A 117 4.19 -5.28 8.49
C GLY A 117 5.34 -4.32 8.82
N PRO A 118 6.58 -4.81 8.95
CA PRO A 118 7.73 -4.01 9.36
C PRO A 118 7.93 -2.74 8.53
N GLY A 119 8.12 -1.59 9.19
CA GLY A 119 8.36 -0.30 8.52
C GLY A 119 7.10 0.48 8.13
N THR A 120 5.92 -0.11 8.31
CA THR A 120 4.66 0.59 8.11
C THR A 120 4.23 1.35 9.35
N CYS A 121 3.51 2.45 9.16
CA CYS A 121 2.82 3.11 10.25
C CYS A 121 1.51 3.71 9.79
N GLY A 122 0.48 3.58 10.63
CA GLY A 122 -0.85 4.09 10.39
C GLY A 122 -1.32 5.03 11.49
N VAL A 123 -2.01 6.10 11.12
CA VAL A 123 -2.86 6.86 12.05
C VAL A 123 -4.30 6.57 11.69
N VAL A 124 -5.08 6.10 12.66
CA VAL A 124 -6.50 5.78 12.50
C VAL A 124 -7.31 6.65 13.45
N LEU A 125 -8.09 7.58 12.92
CA LEU A 125 -8.94 8.48 13.70
C LEU A 125 -10.40 8.04 13.63
N THR A 126 -11.11 8.17 14.74
CA THR A 126 -12.56 7.96 14.82
C THR A 126 -13.27 9.26 14.49
N HIS A 127 -14.32 9.19 13.67
CA HIS A 127 -15.23 10.30 13.33
C HIS A 127 -16.69 9.80 13.33
N PRO A 128 -17.71 10.68 13.28
CA PRO A 128 -19.13 10.26 13.42
C PRO A 128 -19.59 9.18 12.43
N GLY A 129 -19.00 9.10 11.24
CA GLY A 129 -19.32 8.09 10.23
C GLY A 129 -18.57 6.76 10.41
N GLY A 130 -17.50 6.71 11.20
CA GLY A 130 -16.65 5.53 11.38
C GLY A 130 -15.19 5.90 11.63
N ILE A 131 -14.29 5.45 10.76
CA ILE A 131 -12.86 5.80 10.83
C ILE A 131 -12.35 6.39 9.53
N ALA A 132 -11.30 7.20 9.69
CA ALA A 132 -10.38 7.58 8.62
C ALA A 132 -8.98 7.10 9.00
N ALA A 133 -8.25 6.53 8.05
CA ALA A 133 -6.90 6.04 8.28
C ALA A 133 -5.94 6.58 7.21
N ALA A 134 -4.73 6.95 7.63
CA ALA A 134 -3.61 7.26 6.76
C ALA A 134 -2.48 6.28 7.12
N GLU A 135 -2.08 5.45 6.18
CA GLU A 135 -1.05 4.42 6.36
C GLU A 135 0.07 4.62 5.37
N VAL A 136 1.31 4.68 5.86
CA VAL A 136 2.51 4.89 5.06
C VAL A 136 3.43 3.68 5.22
N LEU A 137 3.97 3.20 4.10
CA LEU A 137 5.02 2.18 4.07
C LEU A 137 6.36 2.83 3.74
N THR A 138 7.29 2.85 4.69
CA THR A 138 8.70 3.15 4.44
C THR A 138 9.55 1.91 4.67
N ASP A 139 10.85 1.99 4.41
CA ASP A 139 11.81 1.03 4.95
C ASP A 139 11.69 0.95 6.49
N ALA A 140 12.05 -0.21 7.07
CA ALA A 140 11.99 -0.44 8.50
C ALA A 140 12.84 0.58 9.29
N GLY A 141 12.22 1.30 10.23
CA GLY A 141 12.86 2.39 10.98
C GLY A 141 12.86 3.74 10.26
N GLY A 142 12.18 3.86 9.11
CA GLY A 142 11.96 5.12 8.41
C GLY A 142 10.94 6.04 9.10
N ARG A 143 10.62 7.16 8.43
CA ARG A 143 9.75 8.23 8.96
C ARG A 143 8.25 7.93 8.83
N SER A 144 7.84 6.69 8.57
CA SER A 144 6.43 6.37 8.25
C SER A 144 5.40 6.92 9.26
N CYS A 145 5.68 6.87 10.57
CA CYS A 145 4.76 7.43 11.57
C CYS A 145 4.68 8.95 11.55
N GLU A 146 5.78 9.63 11.24
CA GLU A 146 5.80 11.08 11.13
C GLU A 146 4.95 11.53 9.93
N ILE A 147 5.15 10.87 8.79
CA ILE A 147 4.45 11.14 7.54
C ILE A 147 2.96 10.83 7.70
N ALA A 148 2.60 9.69 8.28
CA ALA A 148 1.21 9.32 8.54
C ALA A 148 0.50 10.35 9.44
N GLN A 149 1.19 10.88 10.46
CA GLN A 149 0.66 11.95 11.30
C GLN A 149 0.53 13.28 10.57
N ALA A 150 1.50 13.66 9.74
CA ALA A 150 1.44 14.89 8.96
C ALA A 150 0.28 14.85 7.95
N VAL A 151 0.13 13.74 7.22
CA VAL A 151 -1.02 13.50 6.33
C VAL A 151 -2.32 13.55 7.11
N MET A 152 -2.40 12.92 8.29
CA MET A 152 -3.64 12.92 9.05
C MET A 152 -4.02 14.31 9.58
N LYS A 153 -3.05 15.17 9.91
CA LYS A 153 -3.32 16.57 10.27
C LYS A 153 -3.94 17.37 9.12
N VAL A 154 -3.61 17.05 7.88
CA VAL A 154 -4.24 17.65 6.68
C VAL A 154 -5.65 17.12 6.48
N ILE A 155 -5.88 15.83 6.72
CA ILE A 155 -7.18 15.17 6.54
C ILE A 155 -8.18 15.57 7.61
N GLU A 156 -7.74 15.71 8.85
CA GLU A 156 -8.61 15.85 10.03
C GLU A 156 -9.70 16.94 9.93
N PRO A 157 -9.43 18.15 9.41
CA PRO A 157 -10.46 19.18 9.26
C PRO A 157 -11.61 18.78 8.32
N LYS A 158 -11.41 17.77 7.48
CA LYS A 158 -12.40 17.27 6.50
C LYS A 158 -13.26 16.11 7.06
N LEU A 159 -13.03 15.70 8.32
CA LEU A 159 -13.73 14.58 8.97
C LEU A 159 -15.01 14.98 9.75
N SER A 160 -15.48 16.21 9.56
CA SER A 160 -16.64 16.79 10.28
C SER A 160 -17.95 16.06 10.02
#